data_AF-A0A0C3K256-F1
#
_entry.id   AF-A0A0C3K256-F1
#
_cell.length_a   1.000
_cell.length_b   1.000
_cell.length_c   1.000
_cell.angle_alpha   90.00
_cell.angle_beta   90.00
_cell.angle_gamma   90.00
#
_symmetry.space_group_name_H-M   'P 1'
#
loop_
_entity.id
_entity.type
_entity.pdbx_description
1 polymer ?
#
loop_
_entity_poly.entity_id
_entity_poly.type
_entity_poly.pdbx_seq_one_letter_code
_entity_poly.pdbx_strand_id
1 'polypeptide(L)'
;MPRTPLSSAASTSYDPQDRVSPDGTGAVESKDASRRSHKRKRGESTLSRSKKARQTNGKAPKVPDKPEEEEDIDGVALAEQETLENYLPPPPKKTVKNEWFGYDYTEDDYEYLKQCVTAICERHYDPDFKQLWKDMAKAAKHHNAPGWKHYFEKNETRLANEIPALRRLYESSSDEEGADNKSDKPSKRPAWKPKDVYKDRSVEEKVSEDDRRKLIKFMADAPDGGVTQEELLQNFCRMNTHHSWRTWQRLILDNKTSFDRAVARRRELNRTSSYRT
;
A
#
# COMPACT_ATOMS: atom_id res chain seq x y z
N MET A 1 64.68 41.42 -25.34
CA MET A 1 64.38 39.99 -25.55
C MET A 1 63.22 39.90 -26.55
N PRO A 2 63.48 39.71 -27.85
CA PRO A 2 62.42 39.59 -28.86
C PRO A 2 61.90 38.14 -28.92
N ARG A 3 60.58 37.99 -29.05
CA ARG A 3 59.92 36.71 -29.34
C ARG A 3 59.75 36.57 -30.84
N THR A 4 60.35 35.54 -31.43
CA THR A 4 59.95 35.03 -32.75
C THR A 4 59.00 33.82 -32.59
N PRO A 5 58.08 33.61 -33.56
CA PRO A 5 57.10 32.51 -33.61
C PRO A 5 57.54 31.38 -34.57
N LEU A 6 56.83 30.25 -34.58
CA LEU A 6 56.33 29.53 -35.77
C LEU A 6 55.98 28.05 -35.53
N SER A 7 54.98 27.61 -36.31
CA SER A 7 54.73 26.26 -36.86
C SER A 7 54.16 25.17 -35.94
N SER A 8 53.36 24.21 -36.40
CA SER A 8 52.56 23.93 -37.62
C SER A 8 52.04 22.48 -37.47
N ALA A 9 51.22 22.03 -38.41
CA ALA A 9 50.72 20.67 -38.70
C ALA A 9 49.47 20.24 -37.90
N ALA A 10 48.28 20.07 -38.47
CA ALA A 10 47.82 19.30 -39.66
C ALA A 10 47.78 17.78 -39.43
N SER A 11 46.60 17.17 -39.72
CA SER A 11 46.28 15.73 -39.92
C SER A 11 45.07 15.30 -39.07
N THR A 12 44.09 14.49 -39.50
CA THR A 12 43.76 13.88 -40.80
C THR A 12 42.29 13.44 -40.75
N SER A 13 41.62 13.58 -41.89
CA SER A 13 40.43 12.87 -42.37
C SER A 13 40.24 11.43 -41.83
N TYR A 14 39.02 11.08 -41.40
CA TYR A 14 38.52 9.72 -41.60
C TYR A 14 36.98 9.70 -41.75
N ASP A 15 36.56 9.31 -42.94
CA ASP A 15 35.21 9.01 -43.39
C ASP A 15 35.13 7.49 -43.62
N PRO A 16 34.09 6.80 -43.13
CA PRO A 16 33.66 5.60 -43.82
C PRO A 16 32.15 5.58 -44.09
N GLN A 17 31.83 5.56 -45.39
CA GLN A 17 30.57 5.12 -45.95
C GLN A 17 30.26 3.64 -45.68
N ASP A 18 28.99 3.31 -45.90
CA ASP A 18 28.45 2.03 -46.38
C ASP A 18 28.36 0.85 -45.41
N ARG A 19 27.14 0.66 -44.87
CA ARG A 19 26.47 -0.65 -44.94
C ARG A 19 24.99 -0.52 -45.29
N VAL A 20 24.69 -1.11 -46.45
CA VAL A 20 23.41 -1.25 -47.13
C VAL A 20 22.74 -2.56 -46.70
N SER A 21 21.43 -2.47 -46.39
CA SER A 21 20.34 -3.48 -46.56
C SER A 21 20.31 -4.77 -45.73
N PRO A 22 19.17 -5.52 -45.67
CA PRO A 22 17.92 -5.36 -46.43
C PRO A 22 16.58 -5.39 -45.65
N ASP A 23 15.59 -4.80 -46.32
CA ASP A 23 14.16 -5.09 -46.19
C ASP A 23 13.84 -6.45 -46.87
N GLY A 24 12.94 -7.23 -46.29
CA GLY A 24 12.72 -8.63 -46.65
C GLY A 24 11.36 -9.12 -46.17
N THR A 25 10.33 -8.70 -46.88
CA THR A 25 8.95 -9.15 -46.81
C THR A 25 8.83 -10.66 -46.99
N GLY A 26 8.01 -11.29 -46.15
CA GLY A 26 7.69 -12.72 -46.21
C GLY A 26 6.34 -12.99 -45.59
N ALA A 27 5.27 -12.64 -46.32
CA ALA A 27 3.93 -13.12 -46.06
C ALA A 27 3.86 -14.61 -46.41
N VAL A 28 3.41 -15.44 -45.48
CA VAL A 28 2.77 -16.72 -45.79
C VAL A 28 1.53 -16.88 -44.95
N GLU A 29 0.53 -17.34 -45.68
CA GLU A 29 -0.89 -17.35 -45.43
C GLU A 29 -1.32 -18.65 -44.75
N SER A 30 -2.55 -18.61 -44.23
CA SER A 30 -3.49 -19.73 -44.18
C SER A 30 -3.51 -20.68 -42.97
N LYS A 31 -4.59 -20.46 -42.18
CA LYS A 31 -5.72 -21.38 -41.96
C LYS A 31 -5.80 -22.19 -40.67
N ASP A 32 -7.06 -22.24 -40.24
CA ASP A 32 -7.77 -23.28 -39.50
C ASP A 32 -7.98 -23.16 -37.98
N ALA A 33 -9.22 -22.74 -37.67
CA ALA A 33 -10.16 -23.41 -36.80
C ALA A 33 -9.73 -23.86 -35.40
N SER A 34 -10.29 -23.19 -34.38
CA SER A 34 -11.22 -23.88 -33.50
C SER A 34 -12.01 -22.94 -32.61
N ARG A 35 -13.30 -22.88 -32.92
CA ARG A 35 -14.37 -22.57 -31.97
C ARG A 35 -14.26 -23.51 -30.77
N ARG A 36 -14.15 -22.98 -29.55
CA ARG A 36 -14.59 -23.72 -28.37
C ARG A 36 -15.34 -22.82 -27.40
N SER A 37 -16.66 -22.83 -27.60
CA SER A 37 -17.68 -22.41 -26.65
C SER A 37 -17.54 -23.20 -25.35
N HIS A 38 -17.41 -22.51 -24.22
CA HIS A 38 -17.70 -23.11 -22.90
C HIS A 38 -18.92 -22.44 -22.27
N LYS A 39 -20.06 -23.01 -22.67
CA LYS A 39 -21.35 -22.94 -22.00
C LYS A 39 -21.41 -24.07 -20.98
N ARG A 40 -21.34 -23.76 -19.68
CA ARG A 40 -21.78 -24.67 -18.59
C ARG A 40 -22.46 -23.79 -17.54
N LYS A 41 -23.79 -23.74 -17.58
CA LYS A 41 -24.74 -24.57 -16.81
C LYS A 41 -24.93 -24.05 -15.39
N ARG A 42 -25.90 -23.14 -15.31
CA ARG A 42 -26.87 -22.96 -14.23
C ARG A 42 -27.23 -24.33 -13.62
N GLY A 43 -26.96 -24.50 -12.34
CA GLY A 43 -27.47 -25.59 -11.52
C GLY A 43 -28.46 -25.00 -10.53
N GLU A 44 -29.74 -25.16 -10.84
CA GLU A 44 -30.82 -25.08 -9.87
C GLU A 44 -30.63 -26.19 -8.84
N SER A 45 -30.68 -25.83 -7.55
CA SER A 45 -30.96 -26.78 -6.48
C SER A 45 -32.07 -26.20 -5.62
N THR A 46 -33.25 -26.71 -5.90
CA THR A 46 -34.50 -26.52 -5.20
C THR A 46 -34.51 -27.15 -3.82
N LEU A 47 -35.35 -26.56 -2.94
CA LEU A 47 -36.19 -27.23 -1.94
C LEU A 47 -35.52 -27.90 -0.72
N SER A 48 -35.72 -27.29 0.45
CA SER A 48 -36.37 -27.88 1.63
C SER A 48 -36.56 -26.78 2.69
N ARG A 49 -37.74 -26.16 2.82
CA ARG A 49 -38.91 -26.63 3.58
C ARG A 49 -38.54 -27.07 5.00
N SER A 50 -38.67 -26.16 5.97
CA SER A 50 -39.16 -26.50 7.31
C SER A 50 -39.95 -25.33 7.88
N LYS A 51 -41.25 -25.60 7.96
CA LYS A 51 -42.25 -24.81 8.68
C LYS A 51 -42.03 -25.06 10.17
N LYS A 52 -41.96 -24.02 11.00
CA LYS A 52 -42.39 -24.13 12.39
C LYS A 52 -43.28 -22.97 12.74
N ALA A 53 -44.58 -23.29 12.74
CA ALA A 53 -45.64 -22.49 13.29
C ALA A 53 -45.40 -22.28 14.79
N ARG A 54 -45.63 -21.07 15.28
CA ARG A 54 -45.94 -20.83 16.70
C ARG A 54 -47.02 -19.77 16.80
N GLN A 55 -48.22 -20.30 17.03
CA GLN A 55 -49.38 -19.74 17.73
C GLN A 55 -49.42 -18.24 17.99
N THR A 56 -50.38 -17.61 17.33
CA THR A 56 -51.12 -16.47 17.83
C THR A 56 -52.09 -16.94 18.91
N ASN A 57 -52.14 -16.23 20.04
CA ASN A 57 -53.30 -16.24 20.94
C ASN A 57 -53.51 -14.82 21.41
N GLY A 58 -54.59 -14.21 20.92
CA GLY A 58 -55.06 -12.92 21.40
C GLY A 58 -55.82 -13.09 22.72
N LYS A 59 -55.63 -12.13 23.64
CA LYS A 59 -56.63 -11.76 24.64
C LYS A 59 -56.33 -10.37 25.20
N ALA A 60 -57.14 -9.39 24.80
CA ALA A 60 -57.45 -8.20 25.59
C ALA A 60 -58.86 -8.40 26.20
N PRO A 61 -59.42 -7.51 27.04
CA PRO A 61 -58.87 -6.35 27.77
C PRO A 61 -59.24 -6.36 29.27
N LYS A 62 -58.64 -5.48 30.10
CA LYS A 62 -59.35 -4.82 31.21
C LYS A 62 -58.57 -3.62 31.77
N VAL A 63 -59.16 -2.43 31.64
CA VAL A 63 -58.88 -1.21 32.40
C VAL A 63 -59.75 -1.23 33.66
N PRO A 64 -59.26 -0.75 34.81
CA PRO A 64 -59.89 0.44 35.40
C PRO A 64 -58.89 1.47 35.97
N ASP A 65 -59.35 2.72 35.99
CA ASP A 65 -58.77 3.96 36.53
C ASP A 65 -58.23 3.86 37.97
N LYS A 66 -57.16 4.60 38.33
CA LYS A 66 -57.15 5.99 38.88
C LYS A 66 -55.72 6.35 39.45
N PRO A 67 -55.42 7.56 39.97
CA PRO A 67 -54.25 8.38 39.62
C PRO A 67 -53.22 8.48 40.78
N GLU A 68 -52.32 9.47 40.72
CA GLU A 68 -51.30 9.93 41.70
C GLU A 68 -49.87 9.49 41.29
N GLU A 69 -49.14 10.39 40.60
CA GLU A 69 -48.12 11.29 41.15
C GLU A 69 -46.86 10.52 41.59
N GLU A 70 -45.79 10.64 40.80
CA GLU A 70 -44.46 11.05 41.29
C GLU A 70 -43.54 11.31 40.08
N GLU A 71 -42.81 12.42 40.18
CA GLU A 71 -41.87 12.92 39.19
C GLU A 71 -40.64 12.02 39.10
N ASP A 72 -40.15 11.76 37.88
CA ASP A 72 -38.74 11.41 37.69
C ASP A 72 -38.22 12.01 36.37
N ILE A 73 -37.53 13.14 36.58
CA ILE A 73 -36.29 13.59 35.97
C ILE A 73 -35.60 12.67 34.94
N ASP A 74 -34.94 13.36 34.01
CA ASP A 74 -33.92 12.89 33.06
C ASP A 74 -34.41 12.41 31.69
N GLY A 75 -34.81 13.43 30.92
CA GLY A 75 -34.50 13.47 29.50
C GLY A 75 -32.99 13.31 29.27
N VAL A 76 -32.57 12.10 28.96
CA VAL A 76 -31.37 11.87 28.16
C VAL A 76 -31.86 11.24 26.87
N ALA A 77 -32.13 12.12 25.90
CA ALA A 77 -32.11 11.77 24.50
C ALA A 77 -30.87 10.90 24.28
N LEU A 78 -31.10 9.62 23.95
CA LEU A 78 -30.10 8.73 23.39
C LEU A 78 -29.35 9.52 22.33
N ALA A 79 -28.11 9.90 22.66
CA ALA A 79 -27.17 10.49 21.74
C ALA A 79 -27.07 9.52 20.57
N GLU A 80 -27.80 9.84 19.51
CA GLU A 80 -27.64 9.28 18.19
C GLU A 80 -26.14 9.37 17.94
N GLN A 81 -25.47 8.22 17.81
CA GLN A 81 -24.04 8.19 17.59
C GLN A 81 -23.81 9.02 16.33
N GLU A 82 -23.36 10.28 16.48
CA GLU A 82 -23.03 11.18 15.38
C GLU A 82 -21.92 10.49 14.60
N THR A 83 -22.31 9.68 13.63
CA THR A 83 -21.37 9.00 12.77
C THR A 83 -20.69 10.09 11.97
N LEU A 84 -19.35 10.16 12.07
CA LEU A 84 -18.50 11.10 11.33
C LEU A 84 -18.87 11.19 9.85
N GLU A 85 -19.44 10.11 9.29
CA GLU A 85 -20.07 10.03 7.96
C GLU A 85 -20.98 11.21 7.60
N ASN A 86 -21.75 11.76 8.55
CA ASN A 86 -22.69 12.86 8.28
C ASN A 86 -22.00 14.22 8.04
N TYR A 87 -20.73 14.34 8.42
CA TYR A 87 -19.96 15.58 8.32
C TYR A 87 -18.75 15.45 7.41
N LEU A 88 -18.55 14.28 6.80
CA LEU A 88 -17.53 14.14 5.77
C LEU A 88 -17.97 14.91 4.52
N PRO A 89 -17.04 15.63 3.88
CA PRO A 89 -17.31 16.23 2.58
C PRO A 89 -17.69 15.16 1.55
N PRO A 90 -18.24 15.54 0.39
CA PRO A 90 -18.52 14.58 -0.68
C PRO A 90 -17.22 13.93 -1.16
N PRO A 91 -17.17 12.59 -1.31
CA PRO A 91 -15.96 11.90 -1.71
C PRO A 91 -15.58 12.22 -3.16
N PRO A 92 -14.28 12.12 -3.51
CA PRO A 92 -13.80 12.34 -4.86
C PRO A 92 -14.37 11.26 -5.79
N LYS A 93 -14.95 11.70 -6.90
CA LYS A 93 -15.54 10.83 -7.93
C LYS A 93 -14.55 10.45 -9.01
N LYS A 94 -13.50 11.25 -9.19
CA LYS A 94 -12.48 11.00 -10.20
C LYS A 94 -11.54 9.94 -9.66
N THR A 95 -11.45 8.82 -10.36
CA THR A 95 -10.54 7.74 -10.02
C THR A 95 -9.56 7.54 -11.16
N VAL A 96 -8.26 7.60 -10.88
CA VAL A 96 -7.22 7.24 -11.85
C VAL A 96 -6.87 5.78 -11.64
N LYS A 97 -7.25 4.92 -12.58
CA LYS A 97 -6.94 3.49 -12.51
C LYS A 97 -5.47 3.30 -12.84
N ASN A 98 -4.74 2.63 -11.97
CA ASN A 98 -3.34 2.30 -12.22
C ASN A 98 -3.20 1.00 -13.02
N GLU A 99 -1.99 0.73 -13.49
CA GLU A 99 -1.65 -0.48 -14.25
C GLU A 99 -1.88 -1.77 -13.44
N TRP A 100 -1.97 -1.65 -12.11
CA TRP A 100 -1.99 -2.74 -11.14
C TRP A 100 -3.34 -2.86 -10.42
N PHE A 101 -4.42 -3.06 -11.18
CA PHE A 101 -5.78 -3.36 -10.67
C PHE A 101 -6.30 -2.48 -9.49
N GLY A 102 -5.70 -1.31 -9.28
CA GLY A 102 -5.99 -0.40 -8.19
C GLY A 102 -6.21 1.02 -8.69
N TYR A 103 -6.32 1.94 -7.74
CA TYR A 103 -6.52 3.36 -7.98
C TYR A 103 -5.37 4.14 -7.37
N ASP A 104 -4.81 5.07 -8.15
CA ASP A 104 -3.82 6.01 -7.66
C ASP A 104 -4.51 7.16 -6.93
N TYR A 105 -3.86 7.63 -5.87
CA TYR A 105 -4.29 8.82 -5.17
C TYR A 105 -4.08 10.05 -6.06
N THR A 106 -5.14 10.82 -6.22
CA THR A 106 -5.18 12.05 -7.02
C THR A 106 -5.11 13.29 -6.13
N GLU A 107 -4.98 14.47 -6.73
CA GLU A 107 -5.09 15.73 -5.97
C GLU A 107 -6.49 15.91 -5.38
N ASP A 108 -7.54 15.39 -6.04
CA ASP A 108 -8.90 15.39 -5.48
C ASP A 108 -8.97 14.52 -4.20
N ASP A 109 -8.20 13.42 -4.12
CA ASP A 109 -8.09 12.60 -2.90
C ASP A 109 -7.31 13.31 -1.79
N TYR A 110 -6.30 14.12 -2.15
CA TYR A 110 -5.58 14.97 -1.20
C TYR A 110 -6.48 16.05 -0.59
N GLU A 111 -7.24 16.77 -1.42
CA GLU A 111 -8.19 17.78 -0.97
C GLU A 111 -9.29 17.15 -0.08
N TYR A 112 -9.79 15.98 -0.47
CA TYR A 112 -10.74 15.24 0.35
C TYR A 112 -10.17 14.87 1.73
N LEU A 113 -8.96 14.30 1.76
CA LEU A 113 -8.25 13.98 3.00
C LEU A 113 -8.07 15.22 3.88
N LYS A 114 -7.60 16.32 3.30
CA LYS A 114 -7.39 17.59 4.00
C LYS A 114 -8.68 18.09 4.66
N GLN A 115 -9.79 18.13 3.91
CA GLN A 115 -11.07 18.57 4.45
C GLN A 115 -11.58 17.66 5.57
N CYS A 116 -11.43 16.33 5.43
CA CYS A 116 -11.80 15.37 6.45
C CYS A 116 -11.00 15.56 7.75
N VAL A 117 -9.68 15.75 7.62
CA VAL A 117 -8.78 15.97 8.76
C VAL A 117 -9.07 17.31 9.44
N THR A 118 -9.29 18.38 8.67
CA THR A 118 -9.70 19.67 9.23
C THR A 118 -11.00 19.52 10.03
N ALA A 119 -12.03 18.91 9.44
CA ALA A 119 -13.33 18.75 10.08
C ALA A 119 -13.25 17.98 11.40
N ILE A 120 -12.46 16.89 11.48
CA ILE A 120 -12.34 16.12 12.72
C ILE A 120 -11.53 16.87 13.79
N CYS A 121 -10.46 17.57 13.40
CA CYS A 121 -9.60 18.30 14.33
C CYS A 121 -10.27 19.56 14.90
N GLU A 122 -11.18 20.18 14.15
CA GLU A 122 -11.95 21.34 14.62
C GLU A 122 -13.07 20.94 15.59
N ARG A 123 -13.61 19.74 15.44
CA ARG A 123 -14.75 19.25 16.25
C ARG A 123 -14.31 18.51 17.51
N HIS A 124 -13.20 17.81 17.44
CA HIS A 124 -12.74 16.95 18.52
C HIS A 124 -11.38 17.40 19.01
N TYR A 125 -11.27 17.60 20.33
CA TYR A 125 -10.01 17.87 21.00
C TYR A 125 -9.03 16.69 20.92
N ASP A 126 -9.55 15.45 20.87
CA ASP A 126 -8.79 14.22 20.64
C ASP A 126 -9.42 13.44 19.46
N PRO A 127 -9.02 13.72 18.21
CA PRO A 127 -9.64 13.12 17.03
C PRO A 127 -9.31 11.63 16.88
N ASP A 128 -10.35 10.78 16.76
CA ASP A 128 -10.18 9.36 16.44
C ASP A 128 -9.92 9.15 14.94
N PHE A 129 -8.67 9.32 14.53
CA PHE A 129 -8.22 9.08 13.17
C PHE A 129 -8.50 7.64 12.69
N LYS A 130 -8.48 6.64 13.59
CA LYS A 130 -8.74 5.24 13.18
C LYS A 130 -10.18 5.08 12.70
N GLN A 131 -11.13 5.74 13.35
CA GLN A 131 -12.51 5.76 12.91
C GLN A 131 -12.67 6.59 11.63
N LEU A 132 -11.99 7.73 11.53
CA LEU A 132 -11.96 8.55 10.31
C LEU A 132 -11.57 7.73 9.07
N TRP A 133 -10.49 6.94 9.13
CA TRP A 133 -10.03 6.15 7.98
C TRP A 133 -11.06 5.12 7.52
N LYS A 134 -11.85 4.55 8.45
CA LYS A 134 -12.93 3.62 8.10
C LYS A 134 -14.07 4.35 7.41
N ASP A 135 -14.44 5.53 7.91
CA ASP A 135 -15.57 6.28 7.38
C ASP A 135 -15.22 6.88 6.00
N MET A 136 -14.00 7.37 5.83
CA MET A 136 -13.45 7.73 4.52
C MET A 136 -13.45 6.55 3.54
N ALA A 137 -13.10 5.33 3.98
CA ALA A 137 -13.11 4.16 3.10
C ALA A 137 -14.53 3.71 2.70
N LYS A 138 -15.54 3.96 3.54
CA LYS A 138 -16.94 3.73 3.18
C LYS A 138 -17.44 4.74 2.16
N ALA A 139 -17.05 6.01 2.31
CA ALA A 139 -17.41 7.10 1.41
C ALA A 139 -16.68 7.00 0.06
N ALA A 140 -15.35 6.86 0.10
CA ALA A 140 -14.45 6.76 -1.04
C ALA A 140 -14.02 5.30 -1.27
N LYS A 141 -14.92 4.49 -1.82
CA LYS A 141 -14.78 3.03 -1.97
C LYS A 141 -13.62 2.57 -2.86
N HIS A 142 -12.98 3.47 -3.60
CA HIS A 142 -11.80 3.19 -4.42
C HIS A 142 -10.51 3.07 -3.60
N HIS A 143 -10.51 3.51 -2.35
CA HIS A 143 -9.42 3.33 -1.40
C HIS A 143 -9.92 2.65 -0.11
N ASN A 144 -9.04 1.91 0.56
CA ASN A 144 -9.35 1.25 1.83
C ASN A 144 -8.79 2.04 3.03
N ALA A 145 -9.26 1.72 4.23
CA ALA A 145 -8.85 2.44 5.44
C ALA A 145 -7.33 2.39 5.71
N PRO A 146 -6.64 1.25 5.55
CA PRO A 146 -5.17 1.22 5.64
C PRO A 146 -4.48 2.12 4.63
N GLY A 147 -5.02 2.22 3.41
CA GLY A 147 -4.52 3.10 2.36
C GLY A 147 -4.66 4.57 2.75
N TRP A 148 -5.83 4.99 3.22
CA TRP A 148 -6.06 6.37 3.70
C TRP A 148 -5.12 6.74 4.84
N LYS A 149 -4.94 5.84 5.81
CA LYS A 149 -3.94 6.02 6.88
C LYS A 149 -2.54 6.24 6.28
N HIS A 150 -2.10 5.37 5.37
CA HIS A 150 -0.77 5.48 4.79
C HIS A 150 -0.60 6.76 3.96
N TYR A 151 -1.65 7.16 3.23
CA TYR A 151 -1.66 8.38 2.44
C TYR A 151 -1.62 9.63 3.32
N PHE A 152 -2.29 9.61 4.48
CA PHE A 152 -2.15 10.63 5.51
C PHE A 152 -0.73 10.71 6.05
N GLU A 153 -0.14 9.59 6.50
CA GLU A 153 1.23 9.55 7.03
C GLU A 153 2.25 10.09 6.01
N LYS A 154 2.07 9.77 4.72
CA LYS A 154 2.94 10.27 3.65
C LYS A 154 2.83 11.78 3.44
N ASN A 155 1.66 12.36 3.70
CA ASN A 155 1.37 13.78 3.50
C ASN A 155 1.31 14.56 4.83
N GLU A 156 1.68 13.95 5.95
CA GLU A 156 1.48 14.49 7.30
C GLU A 156 2.12 15.87 7.45
N THR A 157 3.36 16.03 7.00
CA THR A 157 4.06 17.32 7.04
C THR A 157 3.35 18.39 6.21
N ARG A 158 2.86 18.03 5.01
CA ARG A 158 2.12 18.94 4.14
C ARG A 158 0.80 19.35 4.79
N LEU A 159 0.07 18.38 5.35
CA LEU A 159 -1.20 18.61 6.06
C LEU A 159 -1.00 19.43 7.33
N ALA A 160 0.01 19.17 8.15
CA ALA A 160 0.30 19.96 9.34
C ALA A 160 0.69 21.41 8.98
N ASN A 161 1.28 21.63 7.81
CA ASN A 161 1.55 22.97 7.32
C ASN A 161 0.28 23.70 6.87
N GLU A 162 -0.65 22.99 6.24
CA GLU A 162 -1.88 23.57 5.68
C GLU A 162 -3.07 23.59 6.65
N ILE A 163 -3.05 22.78 7.72
CA ILE A 163 -4.14 22.62 8.70
C ILE A 163 -3.64 23.05 10.09
N PRO A 164 -3.92 24.29 10.53
CA PRO A 164 -3.50 24.79 11.83
C PRO A 164 -4.03 23.96 13.01
N ALA A 165 -5.24 23.39 12.89
CA ALA A 165 -5.80 22.53 13.93
C ALA A 165 -4.96 21.26 14.14
N LEU A 166 -4.53 20.61 13.06
CA LEU A 166 -3.66 19.44 13.12
C LEU A 166 -2.28 19.79 13.70
N ARG A 167 -1.70 20.92 13.29
CA ARG A 167 -0.44 21.41 13.84
C ARG A 167 -0.49 21.59 15.35
N ARG A 168 -1.54 22.25 15.86
CA ARG A 168 -1.73 22.48 17.30
C ARG A 168 -1.82 21.17 18.10
N LEU A 169 -2.44 20.13 17.53
CA LEU A 169 -2.49 18.81 18.17
C LEU A 169 -1.10 18.19 18.31
N TYR A 170 -0.22 18.38 17.32
CA TYR A 170 1.16 17.90 17.39
C TYR A 170 2.02 18.72 18.36
N GLU A 171 1.90 20.06 18.32
CA GLU A 171 2.64 20.96 19.21
C GLU A 171 2.24 20.76 20.68
N SER A 172 0.94 20.66 20.97
CA SER A 172 0.42 20.41 22.33
C SER A 172 0.86 19.06 22.93
N SER A 173 1.33 18.11 22.10
CA SER A 173 1.85 16.84 22.60
C SER A 173 3.34 16.90 23.00
N SER A 174 4.05 18.00 22.68
CA SER A 174 5.51 18.09 22.79
C SER A 174 6.03 18.82 24.03
N ASP A 175 5.19 19.54 24.78
CA ASP A 175 5.64 20.50 25.81
C ASP A 175 5.63 19.98 27.27
N GLU A 176 5.39 18.69 27.50
CA GLU A 176 5.36 18.08 28.84
C GLU A 176 6.68 17.33 29.20
N GLU A 177 7.82 17.98 29.01
CA GLU A 177 9.13 17.55 29.58
C GLU A 177 9.68 18.68 30.46
N GLY A 178 8.96 18.98 31.53
CA GLY A 178 9.41 19.78 32.67
C GLY A 178 9.48 18.91 33.93
N ALA A 179 10.72 18.70 34.41
CA ALA A 179 11.18 18.33 35.75
C ALA A 179 10.26 17.60 36.76
N ASP A 180 10.84 16.54 37.35
CA ASP A 180 10.69 16.07 38.74
C ASP A 180 9.31 15.78 39.37
N ASN A 181 8.80 14.55 39.22
CA ASN A 181 8.42 13.76 40.42
C ASN A 181 8.16 12.27 40.12
N LYS A 182 8.69 11.40 40.99
CA LYS A 182 8.26 10.01 41.13
C LYS A 182 6.97 10.00 41.95
N SER A 183 5.86 9.52 41.39
CA SER A 183 4.90 8.55 41.97
C SER A 183 3.55 8.64 41.24
N ASP A 184 2.96 7.47 41.02
CA ASP A 184 1.55 7.22 40.68
C ASP A 184 1.04 7.52 39.24
N LYS A 185 0.80 6.41 38.52
CA LYS A 185 0.01 6.35 37.26
C LYS A 185 -1.49 6.34 37.61
N PRO A 186 -2.38 6.91 36.76
CA PRO A 186 -2.97 6.06 35.70
C PRO A 186 -3.36 6.78 34.37
N SER A 187 -3.32 6.02 33.26
CA SER A 187 -4.33 5.95 32.17
C SER A 187 -4.85 7.28 31.56
N LYS A 188 -4.77 7.63 30.26
CA LYS A 188 -4.62 6.92 28.97
C LYS A 188 -4.22 7.98 27.95
N ARG A 189 -2.98 7.96 27.45
CA ARG A 189 -2.73 8.46 26.10
C ARG A 189 -3.26 7.39 25.13
N PRO A 190 -4.00 7.68 24.05
CA PRO A 190 -3.87 6.84 22.88
C PRO A 190 -2.39 6.95 22.51
N ALA A 191 -1.63 5.88 22.77
CA ALA A 191 -0.23 5.81 22.45
C ALA A 191 -0.07 5.70 20.92
N TRP A 192 -0.42 6.76 20.20
CA TRP A 192 0.20 7.11 18.94
C TRP A 192 1.38 8.02 19.24
N LYS A 193 2.31 7.48 20.05
CA LYS A 193 3.69 7.67 19.65
C LYS A 193 3.82 6.90 18.34
N PRO A 194 4.52 7.40 17.32
CA PRO A 194 5.09 6.55 16.29
C PRO A 194 5.98 5.52 17.02
N LYS A 195 5.38 4.42 17.51
CA LYS A 195 6.11 3.27 18.01
C LYS A 195 6.75 2.67 16.77
N ASP A 196 7.96 3.09 16.46
CA ASP A 196 8.93 2.22 15.81
C ASP A 196 8.53 1.64 14.43
N VAL A 197 7.48 2.15 13.76
CA VAL A 197 7.09 1.71 12.41
C VAL A 197 7.95 2.37 11.33
N TYR A 198 8.62 3.48 11.68
CA TYR A 198 9.87 3.86 11.05
C TYR A 198 10.95 3.86 12.13
N LYS A 199 11.40 2.65 12.52
CA LYS A 199 12.86 2.49 12.53
C LYS A 199 13.32 3.03 11.19
N ASP A 200 13.86 4.24 11.22
CA ASP A 200 14.92 4.68 10.34
C ASP A 200 15.12 3.76 9.13
N ARG A 201 14.23 3.90 8.14
CA ARG A 201 14.42 3.32 6.80
C ARG A 201 15.31 4.23 5.95
N SER A 202 15.91 5.25 6.57
CA SER A 202 16.89 6.14 5.95
C SER A 202 18.31 5.58 6.08
N VAL A 203 18.54 4.66 7.03
CA VAL A 203 19.48 3.57 6.83
C VAL A 203 18.73 2.43 6.15
N GLU A 204 18.54 2.51 4.83
CA GLU A 204 18.40 1.27 4.07
C GLU A 204 19.58 0.40 4.47
N GLU A 205 19.33 -0.62 5.30
CA GLU A 205 20.33 -1.60 5.65
C GLU A 205 20.75 -2.24 4.33
N LYS A 206 21.84 -1.71 3.76
CA LYS A 206 22.33 -2.11 2.46
C LYS A 206 22.52 -3.61 2.55
N VAL A 207 21.85 -4.34 1.69
CA VAL A 207 22.00 -5.79 1.63
C VAL A 207 23.48 -6.08 1.48
N SER A 208 24.03 -6.80 2.47
CA SER A 208 25.46 -7.13 2.48
C SER A 208 25.85 -7.87 1.19
N GLU A 209 27.09 -7.71 0.74
CA GLU A 209 27.60 -8.47 -0.40
C GLU A 209 27.56 -9.99 -0.15
N ASP A 210 27.68 -10.45 1.11
CA ASP A 210 27.49 -11.87 1.44
C ASP A 210 26.06 -12.34 1.17
N ASP A 211 25.09 -11.50 1.52
CA ASP A 211 23.67 -11.77 1.35
C ASP A 211 23.24 -11.73 -0.12
N ARG A 212 23.79 -10.78 -0.88
CA ARG A 212 23.67 -10.75 -2.34
C ARG A 212 24.23 -12.02 -2.96
N ARG A 213 25.41 -12.48 -2.52
CA ARG A 213 26.01 -13.74 -2.99
C ARG A 213 25.15 -14.96 -2.66
N LYS A 214 24.54 -15.03 -1.46
CA LYS A 214 23.60 -16.10 -1.08
C LYS A 214 22.38 -16.12 -2.00
N LEU A 215 21.78 -14.96 -2.28
CA LEU A 215 20.63 -14.85 -3.16
C LEU A 215 20.96 -15.27 -4.60
N ILE A 216 22.10 -14.81 -5.14
CA ILE A 216 22.57 -15.22 -6.47
C ILE A 216 22.76 -16.74 -6.55
N LYS A 217 23.39 -17.33 -5.53
CA LYS A 217 23.57 -18.78 -5.45
C LYS A 217 22.22 -19.50 -5.42
N PHE A 218 21.30 -19.06 -4.57
CA PHE A 218 19.98 -19.66 -4.44
C PHE A 218 19.19 -19.64 -5.76
N MET A 219 19.21 -18.52 -6.49
CA MET A 219 18.54 -18.41 -7.80
C MET A 219 19.23 -19.19 -8.92
N ALA A 220 20.54 -19.41 -8.81
CA ALA A 220 21.29 -20.22 -9.76
C ALA A 220 21.08 -21.72 -9.55
N ASP A 221 20.89 -22.15 -8.30
CA ASP A 221 20.66 -23.56 -7.94
C ASP A 221 19.19 -23.99 -8.18
N ALA A 222 18.29 -23.05 -8.47
CA ALA A 222 16.90 -23.34 -8.79
C ALA A 222 16.76 -24.13 -10.11
N PRO A 223 15.82 -25.11 -10.19
CA PRO A 223 15.61 -25.91 -11.39
C PRO A 223 15.15 -25.05 -12.58
N ASP A 224 15.69 -25.34 -13.76
CA ASP A 224 15.32 -24.64 -15.00
C ASP A 224 13.88 -25.05 -15.42
N GLY A 225 12.97 -24.08 -15.47
CA GLY A 225 11.60 -24.24 -15.96
C GLY A 225 10.60 -24.73 -14.90
N GLY A 226 9.76 -23.81 -14.41
CA GLY A 226 8.60 -24.15 -13.58
C GLY A 226 8.43 -23.29 -12.33
N VAL A 227 9.48 -22.56 -11.91
CA VAL A 227 9.40 -21.63 -10.78
C VAL A 227 9.72 -20.22 -11.27
N THR A 228 8.83 -19.27 -11.00
CA THR A 228 9.03 -17.87 -11.33
C THR A 228 10.11 -17.25 -10.43
N GLN A 229 10.75 -16.19 -10.91
CA GLN A 229 11.72 -15.42 -10.10
C GLN A 229 11.09 -14.90 -8.81
N GLU A 230 9.81 -14.52 -8.86
CA GLU A 230 9.00 -14.06 -7.74
C GLU A 230 8.85 -15.17 -6.67
N GLU A 231 8.45 -16.39 -7.07
CA GLU A 231 8.32 -17.53 -6.16
C GLU A 231 9.67 -17.93 -5.54
N LEU A 232 10.76 -17.89 -6.31
CA LEU A 232 12.11 -18.13 -5.79
C LEU A 232 12.48 -17.09 -4.74
N LEU A 233 12.22 -15.81 -5.02
CA LEU A 233 12.46 -14.75 -4.06
C LEU A 233 11.62 -14.96 -2.80
N GLN A 234 10.36 -15.43 -2.92
CA GLN A 234 9.45 -15.56 -1.78
C GLN A 234 9.94 -16.67 -0.86
N ASN A 235 10.37 -17.79 -1.46
CA ASN A 235 11.03 -18.87 -0.73
C ASN A 235 12.33 -18.41 -0.07
N PHE A 236 13.14 -17.61 -0.76
CA PHE A 236 14.38 -17.06 -0.20
C PHE A 236 14.13 -16.16 1.02
N CYS A 237 13.10 -15.30 0.95
CA CYS A 237 12.73 -14.39 2.04
C CYS A 237 12.25 -15.13 3.29
N ARG A 238 11.58 -16.28 3.12
CA ARG A 238 11.17 -17.13 4.26
C ARG A 238 12.37 -17.70 5.03
N MET A 239 13.49 -17.92 4.35
CA MET A 239 14.72 -18.42 4.96
C MET A 239 15.66 -17.30 5.44
N ASN A 240 15.53 -16.09 4.87
CA ASN A 240 16.39 -14.94 5.15
C ASN A 240 15.54 -13.76 5.61
N THR A 241 15.06 -13.86 6.86
CA THR A 241 14.07 -12.93 7.44
C THR A 241 14.67 -11.62 7.95
N HIS A 242 15.99 -11.45 7.88
CA HIS A 242 16.68 -10.25 8.33
C HIS A 242 16.48 -9.06 7.40
N HIS A 243 16.20 -9.30 6.11
CA HIS A 243 15.79 -8.27 5.16
C HIS A 243 14.33 -8.49 4.74
N SER A 244 13.60 -7.39 4.52
CA SER A 244 12.22 -7.49 4.06
C SER A 244 12.13 -7.96 2.60
N TRP A 245 11.01 -8.60 2.23
CA TRP A 245 10.66 -8.93 0.84
C TRP A 245 10.95 -7.77 -0.13
N ARG A 246 10.53 -6.56 0.26
CA ARG A 246 10.65 -5.36 -0.58
C ARG A 246 12.11 -4.91 -0.73
N THR A 247 12.94 -5.11 0.29
CA THR A 247 14.38 -4.83 0.25
C THR A 247 15.07 -5.75 -0.75
N TRP A 248 14.77 -7.05 -0.71
CA TRP A 248 15.31 -8.02 -1.66
C TRP A 248 14.85 -7.76 -3.10
N GLN A 249 13.58 -7.42 -3.27
CA GLN A 249 13.02 -7.07 -4.59
C GLN A 249 13.72 -5.82 -5.16
N ARG A 250 13.92 -4.78 -4.35
CA ARG A 250 14.63 -3.55 -4.74
C ARG A 250 16.08 -3.83 -5.14
N LEU A 251 16.80 -4.67 -4.38
CA LEU A 251 18.16 -5.08 -4.73
C LEU A 251 18.24 -5.64 -6.15
N ILE A 252 17.30 -6.51 -6.52
CA ILE A 252 17.25 -7.12 -7.85
C ILE A 252 16.87 -6.09 -8.91
N LEU A 253 15.87 -5.25 -8.66
CA LEU A 253 15.40 -4.26 -9.63
C LEU A 253 16.46 -3.19 -9.91
N ASP A 254 17.05 -2.60 -8.87
CA ASP A 254 18.06 -1.55 -8.98
C ASP A 254 19.34 -2.04 -9.66
N ASN A 255 19.62 -3.36 -9.59
CA ASN A 255 20.83 -3.98 -10.13
C ASN A 255 20.55 -5.05 -11.18
N LYS A 256 19.39 -5.01 -11.85
CA LYS A 256 18.88 -6.13 -12.66
C LYS A 256 19.92 -6.73 -13.61
N THR A 257 20.56 -5.89 -14.42
CA THR A 257 21.54 -6.34 -15.41
C THR A 257 22.81 -6.94 -14.79
N SER A 258 23.25 -6.46 -13.63
CA SER A 258 24.43 -7.03 -12.95
C SER A 258 24.07 -8.34 -12.24
N PHE A 259 22.88 -8.37 -11.63
CA PHE A 259 22.36 -9.51 -10.91
C PHE A 259 22.07 -10.68 -11.87
N ASP A 260 21.36 -10.45 -12.97
CA ASP A 260 21.05 -11.47 -13.98
C ASP A 260 22.34 -12.07 -14.58
N ARG A 261 23.35 -11.23 -14.87
CA ARG A 261 24.67 -11.70 -15.33
C ARG A 261 25.37 -12.57 -14.28
N ALA A 262 25.27 -12.22 -13.00
CA ALA A 262 25.88 -12.99 -11.93
C ALA A 262 25.21 -14.35 -11.75
N VAL A 263 23.86 -14.40 -11.82
CA VAL A 263 23.09 -15.66 -11.80
C VAL A 263 23.44 -16.53 -13.00
N ALA A 264 23.47 -15.97 -14.21
CA ALA A 264 23.82 -16.71 -15.42
C ALA A 264 25.25 -17.29 -15.35
N ARG A 265 26.23 -16.47 -14.90
CA ARG A 265 27.60 -16.94 -14.69
C ARG A 265 27.66 -18.08 -13.67
N ARG A 266 26.89 -17.99 -12.59
CA ARG A 266 26.87 -19.03 -11.55
C ARG A 266 26.27 -20.33 -12.07
N ARG A 267 25.19 -20.27 -12.87
CA ARG A 267 24.61 -21.46 -13.53
C ARG A 267 25.62 -22.15 -14.43
N GLU A 268 26.40 -21.38 -15.19
CA GLU A 268 27.45 -21.93 -16.06
C GLU A 268 28.57 -22.63 -15.27
N LEU A 269 28.97 -22.06 -14.13
CA LEU A 269 29.92 -22.71 -13.22
C LEU A 269 29.37 -24.02 -12.66
N ASN A 270 28.08 -24.05 -12.28
CA ASN A 270 27.44 -25.27 -11.79
C ASN A 270 27.41 -26.35 -12.88
N ARG A 271 27.13 -25.99 -14.14
CA ARG A 271 27.17 -26.90 -15.29
C ARG A 271 28.57 -27.47 -15.51
N THR A 272 29.57 -26.61 -15.65
CA THR A 272 30.96 -27.01 -15.91
C THR A 272 31.57 -27.84 -14.79
N SER A 273 31.20 -27.58 -13.53
CA SER A 273 31.63 -28.39 -12.38
C SER A 273 31.06 -29.80 -12.39
N SER A 274 29.86 -30.00 -12.95
CA SER A 274 29.23 -31.32 -13.06
C SER A 274 29.92 -32.26 -14.06
N TYR A 275 30.77 -31.74 -14.96
CA TYR A 275 31.50 -32.53 -15.96
C TYR A 275 32.92 -32.91 -15.51
N ARG A 276 33.36 -32.48 -14.32
CA ARG A 276 34.71 -32.75 -13.79
C ARG A 276 34.78 -33.88 -12.75
N THR A 277 33.63 -34.45 -12.37
CA THR A 277 33.49 -35.59 -11.45
C THR A 277 33.10 -36.82 -12.24
#